data_AF-A0A7C5S979-F1
#
_entry.id   AF-A0A7C5S979-F1
#
_cell.length_a   1.000
_cell.length_b   1.000
_cell.length_c   1.000
_cell.angle_alpha   90.00
_cell.angle_beta   90.00
_cell.angle_gamma   90.00
#
_symmetry.space_group_name_H-M   'P 1'
#
loop_
_entity.id
_entity.type
_entity.pdbx_description
1 polymer ?
#
loop_
_entity_poly.entity_id
_entity_poly.type
_entity_poly.pdbx_seq_one_letter_code
_entity_poly.pdbx_strand_id
1 'polypeptide(L)'
;MEKLRSTNPLDYDILIRRRGEHDYAAYCPQLAYMVKGSSHEEVEERMRQYIQQWIEQLQREESASAQQVRSAEEQWTTEGGAPGSSNAS
;
A
#
# COMPACT_ATOMS: atom_id res chain seq x y z
N MET A 1 -15.12 -0.17 6.52
CA MET A 1 -13.91 -0.37 7.33
C MET A 1 -12.74 0.12 6.51
N GLU A 2 -11.92 1.00 7.09
CA GLU A 2 -10.70 1.49 6.46
C GLU A 2 -9.60 0.44 6.65
N LYS A 3 -8.89 0.10 5.57
CA LYS A 3 -7.78 -0.86 5.62
C LYS A 3 -6.53 -0.16 6.10
N LEU A 4 -5.76 -0.82 6.97
CA LEU A 4 -4.46 -0.29 7.38
C LEU A 4 -3.55 -0.12 6.15
N ARG A 5 -2.92 1.06 6.04
CA ARG A 5 -2.00 1.43 4.95
C ARG A 5 -0.55 1.49 5.43
N SER A 6 -0.14 0.59 6.32
CA SER A 6 1.26 0.51 6.76
C SER A 6 2.11 -0.27 5.76
N THR A 7 3.34 0.18 5.52
CA THR A 7 4.34 -0.57 4.72
C THR A 7 5.22 -1.46 5.59
N ASN A 8 5.06 -1.45 6.92
CA ASN A 8 5.78 -2.33 7.82
C ASN A 8 5.03 -3.66 7.98
N PRO A 9 5.65 -4.81 7.63
CA PRO A 9 4.99 -6.12 7.75
C PRO A 9 4.63 -6.50 9.19
N LEU A 10 5.32 -5.95 10.20
CA LEU A 10 5.06 -6.26 11.60
C LEU A 10 3.77 -5.62 12.15
N ASP A 11 3.17 -4.68 11.41
CA ASP A 11 1.92 -4.04 11.82
C ASP A 11 0.68 -4.89 11.48
N TYR A 12 0.88 -6.02 10.80
CA TYR A 12 -0.16 -6.94 10.36
C TYR A 12 -0.17 -8.21 11.18
N ASP A 13 -1.29 -8.48 11.84
CA ASP A 13 -1.50 -9.74 12.56
C ASP A 13 -2.04 -10.83 11.65
N ILE A 14 -1.56 -12.06 11.86
CA ILE A 14 -2.06 -13.28 11.23
C ILE A 14 -2.64 -14.18 12.31
N LEU A 15 -3.97 -14.25 12.38
CA LEU A 15 -4.69 -15.08 13.34
C LEU A 15 -5.10 -16.40 12.69
N ILE A 16 -4.49 -17.51 13.10
CA ILE A 16 -4.78 -18.83 12.55
C ILE A 16 -5.69 -19.60 13.49
N ARG A 17 -6.78 -20.14 12.92
CA ARG A 17 -7.72 -21.01 13.62
C ARG A 17 -7.82 -22.35 12.91
N ARG A 18 -7.69 -23.43 13.68
CA ARG A 18 -8.08 -24.78 13.27
C ARG A 18 -9.57 -25.01 13.53
N ARG A 19 -10.31 -25.47 12.52
CA ARG A 19 -11.76 -25.78 12.59
C ARG A 19 -12.06 -27.27 12.51
N GLY A 20 -11.14 -28.05 11.95
CA GLY A 20 -11.22 -29.50 11.81
C GLY A 20 -9.85 -30.13 11.61
N GLU A 21 -9.81 -31.40 11.24
CA GLU A 21 -8.54 -32.11 11.09
C GLU A 21 -7.65 -31.50 9.99
N HIS A 22 -8.28 -31.18 8.85
CA HIS A 22 -7.70 -30.54 7.66
C HIS A 22 -8.45 -29.26 7.27
N ASP A 23 -8.95 -28.50 8.25
CA ASP A 23 -9.63 -27.23 8.01
C ASP A 23 -8.97 -26.15 8.86
N TYR A 24 -8.25 -25.26 8.18
CA TYR A 24 -7.54 -24.13 8.76
C TYR A 24 -8.03 -22.84 8.11
N ALA A 25 -8.05 -21.77 8.90
CA ALA A 25 -8.32 -20.43 8.41
C ALA A 25 -7.34 -19.44 9.02
N ALA A 26 -6.76 -18.56 8.20
CA ALA A 26 -5.98 -17.41 8.63
C ALA A 26 -6.82 -16.14 8.44
N TYR A 27 -6.79 -15.24 9.41
CA TYR A 27 -7.49 -13.96 9.36
C TYR A 27 -6.55 -12.81 9.71
N CYS A 28 -6.59 -11.74 8.91
CA CYS A 28 -5.91 -10.49 9.19
C CYS A 28 -6.96 -9.40 9.51
N PRO A 29 -7.10 -9.00 10.79
CA PRO A 29 -8.06 -7.96 11.20
C PRO A 29 -7.87 -6.61 10.50
N GLN A 30 -6.63 -6.20 10.32
CA GLN A 30 -6.20 -4.92 9.74
C GLN A 30 -6.62 -4.78 8.27
N LEU A 31 -6.68 -5.91 7.55
CA LEU A 31 -7.07 -5.98 6.15
C LEU A 31 -8.52 -6.48 5.96
N ALA A 32 -9.18 -6.87 7.06
CA ALA A 32 -10.47 -7.54 7.08
C ALA A 32 -10.53 -8.71 6.07
N TYR A 33 -9.44 -9.48 5.99
CA TYR A 33 -9.24 -10.53 4.98
C TYR A 33 -9.03 -11.90 5.62
N MET A 34 -9.65 -12.93 5.03
CA MET A 34 -9.58 -14.31 5.52
C MET A 34 -9.17 -15.25 4.38
N VAL A 35 -8.21 -16.13 4.68
CA VAL A 35 -7.82 -17.26 3.83
C VAL A 35 -8.24 -18.55 4.52
N LYS A 36 -8.69 -19.53 3.75
CA LYS A 36 -8.99 -20.90 4.22
C LYS A 36 -8.10 -21.88 3.46
N GLY A 37 -7.74 -22.99 4.10
CA GLY A 37 -6.84 -23.99 3.55
C GLY A 37 -6.84 -25.28 4.36
N SER A 38 -6.02 -26.24 3.92
CA SER A 38 -6.07 -27.60 4.46
C SER A 38 -5.02 -27.87 5.54
N SER A 39 -4.00 -27.02 5.63
CA SER A 39 -2.94 -27.08 6.63
C SER A 39 -2.65 -25.71 7.23
N HIS A 40 -1.98 -25.71 8.38
CA HIS A 40 -1.52 -24.49 9.05
C HIS A 40 -0.57 -23.70 8.13
N GLU A 41 0.47 -24.37 7.62
CA GLU A 41 1.53 -23.75 6.82
C GLU A 41 0.96 -23.12 5.54
N GLU A 42 -0.02 -23.77 4.89
CA GLU A 42 -0.65 -23.24 3.68
C GLU A 42 -1.36 -21.91 3.97
N VAL A 43 -2.18 -21.85 5.01
CA VAL A 43 -2.95 -20.62 5.30
C VAL A 43 -2.06 -19.49 5.80
N GLU A 44 -1.00 -19.83 6.54
CA GLU A 44 -0.01 -18.87 7.02
C GLU A 44 0.77 -18.24 5.87
N GLU A 45 1.32 -19.07 4.99
CA GLU A 45 2.09 -18.63 3.83
C GLU A 45 1.24 -17.79 2.88
N ARG A 46 0.02 -18.23 2.58
CA ARG A 46 -0.91 -17.47 1.73
C ARG A 46 -1.28 -16.12 2.33
N MET A 47 -1.43 -16.03 3.65
CA MET A 47 -1.70 -14.74 4.30
C MET A 47 -0.48 -13.84 4.28
N ARG A 48 0.74 -14.37 4.49
CA ARG A 48 1.99 -13.62 4.36
C ARG A 48 2.16 -13.04 2.96
N GLN A 49 1.95 -13.84 1.93
CA GLN A 49 2.02 -13.39 0.54
C GLN A 49 1.00 -12.29 0.24
N TYR A 50 -0.22 -12.41 0.77
CA TYR A 50 -1.24 -11.37 0.61
C TYR A 50 -0.83 -10.04 1.26
N ILE A 51 -0.29 -10.08 2.49
CA ILE A 51 0.21 -8.89 3.19
C ILE A 51 1.36 -8.26 2.40
N GLN A 52 2.29 -9.06 1.88
CA GLN A 52 3.41 -8.58 1.10
C GLN A 52 2.95 -7.89 -0.19
N GLN A 53 2.02 -8.50 -0.93
CA GLN A 53 1.44 -7.89 -2.14
C GLN A 53 0.71 -6.57 -1.83
N TRP A 54 0.04 -6.49 -0.68
CA TRP A 54 -0.60 -5.25 -0.21
C TRP A 54 0.43 -4.15 0.06
N ILE A 55 1.52 -4.47 0.78
CA ILE A 55 2.60 -3.52 1.06
C ILE A 55 3.24 -3.01 -0.24
N GLU A 56 3.53 -3.91 -1.18
CA GLU A 56 4.08 -3.55 -2.49
C GLU A 56 3.14 -2.64 -3.27
N GLN A 57 1.83 -2.88 -3.18
CA GLN A 57 0.84 -2.00 -3.79
C GLN A 57 0.87 -0.59 -3.17
N LEU A 58 0.93 -0.49 -1.83
CA LEU A 58 1.03 0.80 -1.15
C LEU A 58 2.29 1.58 -1.56
N GLN A 59 3.43 0.90 -1.65
CA GLN A 59 4.70 1.51 -2.09
C GLN A 59 4.62 2.02 -3.53
N ARG A 60 3.94 1.29 -4.43
CA ARG A 60 3.71 1.75 -5.81
C ARG A 60 2.81 2.97 -5.87
N GLU A 61 1.73 3.00 -5.08
CA GLU A 61 0.81 4.15 -4.98
C GLU A 61 1.53 5.40 -4.44
N GLU A 62 2.37 5.24 -3.42
CA GLU A 62 3.19 6.33 -2.87
C GLU A 62 4.20 6.85 -3.89
N SER A 63 4.88 5.95 -4.60
CA SER A 63 5.86 6.32 -5.63
C SER A 63 5.21 7.05 -6.82
N ALA A 64 4.03 6.60 -7.26
CA ALA A 64 3.28 7.21 -8.35
C ALA A 64 2.77 8.62 -7.98
N SER A 65 2.25 8.80 -6.77
CA SER A 65 1.79 10.12 -6.31
C SER A 65 2.95 11.12 -6.18
N ALA A 66 4.13 10.68 -5.73
CA ALA A 66 5.33 11.51 -5.67
C ALA A 66 5.87 11.94 -7.06
N GLN A 67 5.56 11.22 -8.13
CA GLN A 67 5.95 11.61 -9.50
C GLN A 67 5.06 12.70 -10.07
N GLN A 68 3.75 12.66 -9.79
CA GLN A 68 2.80 13.67 -10.28
C GLN A 68 3.05 15.06 -9.69
N VAL A 69 3.47 15.14 -8.42
CA VAL A 69 3.81 16.43 -7.78
C VAL A 69 5.01 17.08 -8.45
N ARG A 70 6.07 16.31 -8.74
CA ARG A 70 7.30 16.82 -9.35
C ARG A 70 7.09 17.35 -10.78
N SER A 71 6.31 16.63 -11.59
CA SER A 71 6.02 17.08 -12.96
C SER A 71 5.13 18.33 -13.01
N ALA A 72 4.28 18.56 -12.01
CA ALA A 72 3.48 19.78 -11.91
C ALA A 72 4.33 21.00 -11.52
N GLU A 73 5.34 20.83 -10.67
CA GLU A 73 6.28 21.91 -10.32
C GLU A 73 7.17 22.32 -11.52
N GLU A 74 7.67 21.36 -12.29
CA GLU A 74 8.51 21.64 -13.48
C GLU A 74 7.73 22.40 -14.57
N GLN A 75 6.44 22.08 -14.77
CA GLN A 75 5.59 22.78 -15.74
C GLN A 75 5.27 24.22 -15.34
N TRP A 76 5.07 24.51 -14.05
CA TRP A 76 4.80 25.87 -13.58
C TRP A 76 6.00 26.82 -13.75
N THR A 77 7.22 26.32 -13.63
CA THR A 77 8.44 27.15 -13.78
C THR A 77 8.73 27.58 -15.21
N THR A 78 8.13 26.93 -16.22
CA THR A 78 8.45 27.17 -17.63
C THR A 78 7.48 28.17 -18.30
N GLU A 79 6.28 28.41 -17.75
CA GLU A 79 5.23 29.19 -18.42
C GLU A 79 4.82 30.53 -17.78
N GLY A 80 5.46 31.02 -16.71
CA GLY A 80 5.07 32.37 -16.23
C GLY A 80 5.79 32.91 -15.01
N GLY A 81 6.89 33.62 -15.23
CA GLY A 81 7.61 34.33 -14.18
C GLY A 81 8.47 35.50 -14.66
N ALA A 82 7.98 36.31 -15.62
CA ALA A 82 8.58 37.61 -15.91
C ALA A 82 7.52 38.63 -16.33
N PRO A 83 7.00 39.48 -15.42
CA PRO A 83 6.61 40.82 -15.82
C PRO A 83 7.90 41.63 -15.99
N GLY A 84 8.10 42.08 -17.23
CA GLY A 84 9.30 42.77 -17.66
C GLY A 84 9.70 43.94 -16.76
N SER A 85 11.01 44.04 -16.55
CA SER A 85 11.69 45.32 -16.44
C SER A 85 11.26 46.20 -17.62
N SER A 86 10.66 47.37 -17.35
CA SER A 86 10.82 48.63 -18.11
C SER A 86 9.84 49.70 -17.62
N ASN A 87 10.34 50.64 -16.82
CA ASN A 87 9.97 52.05 -16.92
C ASN A 87 11.33 52.79 -16.87
N ALA A 88 11.92 53.12 -18.01
CA ALA A 88 11.66 54.31 -18.82
C ALA A 88 11.90 55.59 -18.01
N SER A 89 13.03 56.22 -18.37
CA SER A 89 13.50 57.61 -18.26
C SER A 89 12.78 58.62 -17.37
#